data_AF-A0A847CME4-F1
#
_entry.id   AF-A0A847CME4-F1
#
_cell.length_a   1.000
_cell.length_b   1.000
_cell.length_c   1.000
_cell.angle_alpha   90.00
_cell.angle_beta   90.00
_cell.angle_gamma   90.00
#
_symmetry.space_group_name_H-M   'P 1'
#
loop_
_entity.id
_entity.type
_entity.pdbx_description
1 polymer ?
#
loop_
_entity_poly.entity_id
_entity_poly.type
_entity_poly.pdbx_seq_one_letter_code
_entity_poly.pdbx_strand_id
1 'polypeptide(L)'
;MIRILVACANGAGTSLMMKMRVEKACKDLGIKYSTIHHCSLSEGKSAASQYDVVFCPLNFVSMFDDAAKKGVKICGMKNVLSDKEAQELLKAAGYAE
;
A
#
# COMPACT_ATOMS: atom_id res chain seq x y z
N MET A 1 -3.23 13.29 7.45
CA MET A 1 -2.97 12.95 6.03
C MET A 1 -2.01 11.77 6.03
N ILE A 2 -2.29 10.71 5.29
CA ILE A 2 -1.55 9.45 5.37
C ILE A 2 -0.41 9.38 4.35
N ARG A 3 0.70 8.71 4.70
CA ARG A 3 1.79 8.39 3.77
C ARG A 3 1.67 6.93 3.36
N ILE A 4 1.60 6.71 2.05
CA ILE A 4 1.36 5.40 1.46
C ILE A 4 2.61 4.95 0.69
N LEU A 5 3.03 3.73 0.95
CA LEU A 5 4.05 3.04 0.17
C LEU A 5 3.40 1.93 -0.66
N VAL A 6 3.79 1.80 -1.91
CA VAL A 6 3.36 0.74 -2.82
C VAL A 6 4.60 -0.02 -3.27
N ALA A 7 4.69 -1.30 -2.91
CA ALA A 7 5.84 -2.13 -3.24
C ALA A 7 5.41 -3.36 -4.03
N CYS A 8 5.98 -3.56 -5.22
CA CYS A 8 5.64 -4.68 -6.09
C CYS A 8 6.90 -5.44 -6.57
N ALA A 9 6.75 -6.76 -6.76
CA ALA A 9 7.82 -7.64 -7.27
C ALA A 9 8.01 -7.53 -8.79
N ASN A 10 6.97 -7.13 -9.51
CA ASN A 10 6.84 -7.31 -10.96
C ASN A 10 7.24 -6.06 -11.77
N GLY A 11 8.23 -5.31 -11.29
CA GLY A 11 8.82 -4.16 -11.99
C GLY A 11 8.03 -2.84 -11.92
N ALA A 12 8.60 -1.79 -12.52
CA ALA A 12 8.10 -0.41 -12.43
C ALA A 12 6.65 -0.25 -12.92
N GLY A 13 6.27 -0.92 -14.02
CA GLY A 13 4.91 -0.84 -14.58
C GLY A 13 3.82 -1.36 -13.64
N THR A 14 4.05 -2.50 -13.00
CA THR A 14 3.07 -3.09 -12.07
C THR A 14 2.95 -2.26 -10.79
N SER A 15 4.06 -1.73 -10.28
CA SER A 15 4.04 -0.82 -9.13
C SER A 15 3.31 0.50 -9.41
N LEU A 16 3.43 1.03 -10.64
CA LEU A 16 2.71 2.23 -11.07
C LEU A 16 1.21 1.98 -11.17
N MET A 17 0.79 0.86 -11.78
CA MET A 17 -0.63 0.51 -11.88
C MET A 17 -1.27 0.35 -10.51
N MET A 18 -0.58 -0.33 -9.58
CA MET A 18 -1.07 -0.51 -8.21
C MET A 18 -1.18 0.82 -7.46
N LYS A 19 -0.19 1.73 -7.63
CA LYS A 19 -0.27 3.11 -7.14
C LYS A 19 -1.53 3.82 -7.67
N MET A 20 -1.82 3.73 -8.96
CA MET A 20 -3.01 4.35 -9.54
C MET A 20 -4.31 3.79 -8.95
N ARG A 21 -4.36 2.50 -8.61
CA ARG A 21 -5.53 1.90 -7.94
C ARG A 21 -5.70 2.41 -6.52
N VAL A 22 -4.61 2.49 -5.76
CA VAL A 22 -4.64 3.03 -4.39
C VAL A 22 -4.99 4.52 -4.39
N GLU A 23 -4.47 5.30 -5.34
CA GLU A 23 -4.86 6.70 -5.56
C GLU A 23 -6.35 6.85 -5.84
N LYS A 24 -6.89 6.04 -6.76
CA LYS A 24 -8.32 6.03 -7.07
C LYS A 24 -9.15 5.66 -5.84
N ALA A 25 -8.75 4.63 -5.09
CA ALA A 25 -9.44 4.19 -3.89
C ALA A 25 -9.44 5.26 -2.79
N CYS A 26 -8.31 5.93 -2.57
CA CYS A 26 -8.24 7.06 -1.63
C CYS A 26 -9.17 8.19 -2.07
N LYS A 27 -9.21 8.52 -3.37
CA LYS A 27 -10.08 9.56 -3.90
C LYS A 27 -11.56 9.23 -3.73
N ASP A 28 -11.95 7.99 -4.03
CA ASP A 28 -13.33 7.52 -3.92
C ASP A 28 -13.83 7.51 -2.47
N LEU A 29 -12.94 7.16 -1.53
CA LEU A 29 -13.21 7.14 -0.09
C LEU A 29 -12.99 8.51 0.61
N GLY A 30 -12.61 9.55 -0.13
CA GLY A 30 -12.34 10.88 0.44
C GLY A 30 -11.12 10.96 1.36
N ILE A 31 -10.20 9.99 1.27
CA ILE A 31 -8.99 9.90 2.12
C ILE A 31 -7.94 10.89 1.62
N LYS A 32 -7.54 11.82 2.50
CA LYS A 32 -6.43 12.75 2.23
C LYS A 32 -5.08 12.09 2.50
N TYR A 33 -4.29 11.89 1.45
CA TYR A 33 -2.92 11.41 1.53
C TYR A 33 -1.91 12.56 1.34
N SER A 34 -0.74 12.44 1.96
CA SER A 34 0.38 13.37 1.76
C SER A 34 1.29 12.92 0.62
N THR A 35 1.52 11.62 0.50
CA THR A 35 2.36 11.05 -0.55
C THR A 35 1.99 9.60 -0.83
N ILE A 36 2.16 9.19 -2.09
CA ILE A 36 2.04 7.81 -2.54
C ILE A 36 3.29 7.49 -3.36
N HIS A 37 4.22 6.83 -2.70
CA HIS A 37 5.49 6.39 -3.29
C HIS A 37 5.36 4.96 -3.78
N HIS A 38 5.81 4.70 -5.01
CA HIS A 38 5.86 3.33 -5.54
C HIS A 38 7.32 2.92 -5.74
N CYS A 39 7.64 1.69 -5.37
CA CYS A 39 9.01 1.19 -5.39
C CYS A 39 9.06 -0.33 -5.59
N SER A 40 10.28 -0.85 -5.70
CA SER A 40 10.57 -2.28 -5.67
C SER A 40 10.39 -2.85 -4.27
N LEU A 41 10.12 -4.16 -4.14
CA LEU A 41 10.02 -4.82 -2.83
C LEU A 41 11.25 -4.59 -1.93
N SER A 42 12.44 -4.63 -2.50
CA SER A 42 13.71 -4.43 -1.79
C SER A 42 13.81 -3.03 -1.17
N GLU A 43 13.52 -1.99 -1.95
CA GLU A 43 13.46 -0.61 -1.46
C GLU A 43 12.34 -0.45 -0.42
N GLY A 44 11.17 -1.02 -0.73
CA GLY A 44 10.00 -0.91 0.13
C GLY A 44 10.25 -1.50 1.52
N LYS A 45 10.95 -2.64 1.62
CA LYS A 45 11.26 -3.28 2.91
C LYS A 45 12.00 -2.33 3.85
N SER A 46 12.97 -1.57 3.32
CA SER A 46 13.77 -0.62 4.10
C SER A 46 13.01 0.68 4.39
N ALA A 47 12.23 1.15 3.43
CA ALA A 47 11.49 2.43 3.55
C ALA A 47 10.17 2.31 4.33
N ALA A 48 9.56 1.12 4.40
CA ALA A 48 8.23 0.87 4.96
C ALA A 48 8.01 1.44 6.36
N SER A 49 9.03 1.43 7.22
CA SER A 49 8.95 1.98 8.58
C SER A 49 8.66 3.49 8.63
N GLN A 50 8.84 4.21 7.51
CA GLN A 50 8.62 5.65 7.41
C GLN A 50 7.21 6.01 6.92
N TYR A 51 6.37 5.03 6.59
CA TYR A 51 5.03 5.22 6.06
C TYR A 51 3.97 4.75 7.05
N ASP A 52 2.73 5.21 6.85
CA ASP A 52 1.60 4.84 7.71
C ASP A 52 0.92 3.56 7.20
N VAL A 53 0.93 3.36 5.88
CA VAL A 53 0.38 2.17 5.22
C VAL A 53 1.28 1.72 4.07
N VAL A 54 1.41 0.40 3.92
CA VAL A 54 2.18 -0.25 2.86
C VAL A 54 1.27 -1.19 2.10
N PHE A 55 1.16 -1.01 0.79
CA PHE A 55 0.51 -1.94 -0.10
C PHE A 55 1.56 -2.84 -0.76
N CYS A 56 1.30 -4.14 -0.76
CA CYS A 56 2.12 -5.12 -1.47
C CYS A 56 1.23 -6.30 -1.93
N PRO A 57 1.70 -7.15 -2.87
CA PRO A 57 0.99 -8.38 -3.18
C PRO A 57 0.94 -9.28 -1.93
N LEU A 58 -0.17 -10.00 -1.72
CA LEU A 58 -0.42 -10.82 -0.53
C LEU A 58 0.75 -11.75 -0.17
N ASN A 59 1.39 -12.33 -1.20
CA ASN A 59 2.51 -13.26 -1.03
C ASN A 59 3.76 -12.61 -0.38
N PHE A 60 3.84 -11.29 -0.32
CA PHE A 60 4.99 -10.55 0.20
C PHE A 60 4.71 -9.80 1.51
N VAL A 61 3.52 -9.96 2.11
CA VAL A 61 3.17 -9.31 3.38
C VAL A 61 4.20 -9.61 4.48
N SER A 62 4.67 -10.86 4.55
CA SER A 62 5.69 -11.28 5.53
C SER A 62 7.03 -10.55 5.38
N MET A 63 7.35 -9.96 4.23
CA MET A 63 8.55 -9.14 4.08
C MET A 63 8.49 -7.83 4.86
N PHE A 64 7.29 -7.37 5.22
CA PHE A 64 7.04 -6.12 5.91
C PHE A 64 6.65 -6.33 7.39
N ASP A 65 6.81 -7.53 7.93
CA ASP A 65 6.51 -7.85 9.33
C ASP A 65 7.25 -6.93 10.32
N ASP A 66 8.48 -6.52 9.98
CA ASP A 66 9.27 -5.57 10.78
C ASP A 66 8.62 -4.18 10.85
N ALA A 67 8.05 -3.72 9.73
CA ALA A 67 7.29 -2.47 9.70
C ALA A 67 5.94 -2.62 10.43
N ALA A 68 5.28 -3.78 10.30
CA ALA A 68 4.05 -4.08 11.04
C ALA A 68 4.25 -4.01 12.55
N LYS A 69 5.37 -4.57 13.05
CA LYS A 69 5.78 -4.50 14.46
C LYS A 69 6.02 -3.06 14.95
N LYS A 70 6.40 -2.16 14.06
CA LYS A 70 6.57 -0.72 14.34
C LYS A 70 5.27 0.08 14.24
N GLY A 71 4.14 -0.57 13.97
CA GLY A 71 2.82 0.04 13.90
C GLY A 71 2.35 0.41 12.49
N VAL A 72 3.14 0.13 11.46
CA VAL A 72 2.76 0.39 10.05
C VAL A 72 1.68 -0.60 9.61
N LYS A 73 0.66 -0.13 8.89
CA LYS A 73 -0.40 -1.01 8.37
C LYS A 73 0.03 -1.65 7.06
N ILE A 74 0.11 -2.97 7.05
CA ILE A 74 0.48 -3.74 5.86
C ILE A 74 -0.78 -4.28 5.18
N CYS A 75 -1.03 -3.80 3.97
CA CYS A 75 -2.19 -4.12 3.14
C CYS A 75 -1.77 -5.06 2.00
N GLY A 76 -2.00 -6.35 2.20
CA GLY A 76 -1.75 -7.38 1.20
C GLY A 76 -2.87 -7.49 0.18
N MET A 77 -2.60 -7.16 -1.09
CA MET A 77 -3.56 -7.30 -2.19
C MET A 77 -3.44 -8.67 -2.86
N LYS A 78 -4.56 -9.40 -3.02
CA LYS A 78 -4.56 -10.61 -3.86
C LYS A 78 -4.49 -10.21 -5.33
N ASN A 79 -5.31 -9.26 -5.74
CA ASN A 79 -5.28 -8.68 -7.07
C ASN A 79 -4.83 -7.21 -7.01
N VAL A 80 -3.57 -6.95 -7.35
CA VAL A 80 -2.93 -5.61 -7.32
C VAL A 80 -3.58 -4.58 -8.24
N LEU A 81 -4.49 -5.01 -9.12
CA LEU A 81 -5.24 -4.16 -10.04
C LEU A 81 -6.68 -3.89 -9.58
N SER A 82 -7.12 -4.48 -8.48
CA SER A 82 -8.49 -4.36 -7.94
C SER A 82 -8.63 -3.07 -7.13
N ASP A 83 -9.47 -2.15 -7.59
CA ASP A 83 -9.82 -0.94 -6.84
C ASP A 83 -10.66 -1.27 -5.60
N LYS A 84 -11.60 -2.22 -5.73
CA LYS A 84 -12.39 -2.71 -4.59
C LYS A 84 -11.53 -3.25 -3.44
N GLU A 85 -10.55 -4.12 -3.73
CA GLU A 85 -9.66 -4.63 -2.68
C GLU A 85 -8.85 -3.50 -2.03
N ALA A 86 -8.40 -2.51 -2.82
CA ALA A 86 -7.70 -1.35 -2.27
C ALA A 86 -8.57 -0.57 -1.27
N GLN A 87 -9.85 -0.37 -1.62
CA GLN A 87 -10.82 0.32 -0.76
C GLN A 87 -11.10 -0.46 0.53
N GLU A 88 -11.33 -1.77 0.42
CA GLU A 88 -11.57 -2.65 1.56
C GLU A 88 -10.37 -2.66 2.52
N LEU A 89 -9.16 -2.71 1.99
CA LEU A 89 -7.94 -2.67 2.79
C LEU A 89 -7.74 -1.30 3.47
N LEU A 90 -8.08 -0.19 2.81
CA LEU A 90 -8.04 1.15 3.41
C LEU A 90 -9.06 1.30 4.54
N LYS A 91 -10.27 0.77 4.36
CA LYS A 91 -11.31 0.71 5.40
C LYS A 91 -10.86 -0.17 6.57
N ALA A 92 -10.38 -1.38 6.30
CA ALA A 92 -9.88 -2.31 7.31
C ALA A 92 -8.67 -1.76 8.08
N ALA A 93 -7.83 -0.94 7.43
CA ALA A 93 -6.73 -0.25 8.07
C ALA A 93 -7.17 0.95 8.95
N GLY A 94 -8.45 1.30 8.93
CA GLY A 94 -9.03 2.38 9.74
C GLY A 94 -8.92 3.77 9.12
N TYR A 95 -8.68 3.87 7.81
CA TYR A 95 -8.51 5.14 7.11
C TYR A 95 -9.76 5.63 6.38
N ALA A 96 -10.83 4.82 6.33
CA ALA A 96 -12.12 5.16 5.74
C ALA A 96 -13.26 4.42 6.46
N GLU A 97 -14.43 5.06 6.51
CA GLU A 97 -15.71 4.48 6.94
C GLU A 97 -16.45 3.81 5.76
#